data_AF-A0A382DFY0-F1
#
_entry.id   AF-A0A382DFY0-F1
#
_cell.length_a   1.000
_cell.length_b   1.000
_cell.length_c   1.000
_cell.angle_alpha   90.00
_cell.angle_beta   90.00
_cell.angle_gamma   90.00
#
_symmetry.space_group_name_H-M   'P 1'
#
loop_
_entity.id
_entity.type
_entity.pdbx_description
1 polymer ?
#
loop_
_entity_poly.entity_id
_entity_poly.type
_entity_poly.pdbx_seq_one_letter_code
_entity_poly.pdbx_strand_id
1 'polypeptide(L)'
;AHDCGTPINPMLVEGQIQGGISMGVGFALQEEILFKDGKQVNPNLTNYIMPTSLDMPELEVEMVDNYDPTGPFGAKGAGEPTAVPTAAAIMNAIYDAVGVRITSLPATSEKVLSAILEQKAA
;
A
#
# COMPACT_ATOMS: atom_id res chain seq x y z
N ALA A 1 -5.34 -1.55 -11.79
CA ALA A 1 -5.10 -2.60 -12.80
C ALA A 1 -3.71 -3.21 -12.62
N HIS A 2 -3.56 -4.53 -12.79
CA HIS A 2 -2.27 -5.24 -12.72
C HIS A 2 -2.05 -6.13 -13.94
N ASP A 3 -0.85 -6.09 -14.53
CA ASP A 3 -0.42 -7.02 -15.58
C ASP A 3 0.25 -8.23 -14.95
N CYS A 4 -0.49 -9.33 -14.92
CA CYS A 4 0.01 -10.65 -14.49
C CYS A 4 0.15 -11.62 -15.67
N GLY A 5 0.24 -11.10 -16.88
CA GLY A 5 0.11 -11.91 -18.07
C GLY A 5 -1.28 -12.54 -18.19
N THR A 6 -1.31 -13.81 -18.58
CA THR A 6 -2.52 -14.63 -18.53
C THR A 6 -2.78 -15.13 -17.10
N PRO A 7 -3.88 -14.74 -16.44
CA PRO A 7 -4.17 -15.20 -15.09
C PRO A 7 -4.49 -16.70 -15.07
N ILE A 8 -3.64 -17.51 -14.43
CA ILE A 8 -3.84 -18.96 -14.29
C ILE A 8 -5.14 -19.26 -13.52
N ASN A 9 -5.40 -18.50 -12.46
CA ASN A 9 -6.64 -18.53 -11.70
C ASN A 9 -7.06 -17.09 -11.38
N PRO A 10 -7.99 -16.50 -12.15
CA PRO A 10 -8.41 -15.10 -11.98
C PRO A 10 -8.89 -14.77 -10.57
N MET A 11 -9.64 -15.66 -9.93
CA MET A 11 -10.16 -15.47 -8.56
C MET A 11 -9.02 -15.37 -7.53
N LEU A 12 -7.98 -16.19 -7.67
CA LEU A 12 -6.82 -16.12 -6.78
C LEU A 12 -5.96 -14.89 -7.04
N VAL A 13 -5.82 -14.48 -8.31
CA VAL A 13 -5.12 -13.24 -8.69
C VAL A 13 -5.84 -12.02 -8.11
N GLU A 14 -7.16 -11.96 -8.20
CA GLU A 14 -7.96 -10.91 -7.58
C GLU A 14 -7.74 -10.84 -6.07
N GLY A 15 -7.76 -11.98 -5.38
CA GLY A 15 -7.46 -12.04 -3.94
C GLY A 15 -6.03 -11.59 -3.60
N GLN A 16 -5.04 -11.91 -4.44
CA GLN A 16 -3.67 -11.38 -4.27
C GLN A 16 -3.64 -9.86 -4.43
N ILE A 17 -4.36 -9.30 -5.41
CA ILE A 17 -4.43 -7.86 -5.62
C ILE A 17 -5.05 -7.17 -4.41
N GLN A 18 -6.18 -7.68 -3.89
CA GLN A 18 -6.83 -7.14 -2.70
C GLN A 18 -5.92 -7.21 -1.47
N GLY A 19 -5.25 -8.35 -1.25
CA GLY A 19 -4.32 -8.52 -0.14
C GLY A 19 -3.08 -7.63 -0.25
N GLY A 20 -2.51 -7.48 -1.44
CA GLY A 20 -1.38 -6.59 -1.70
C GLY A 20 -1.74 -5.12 -1.47
N ILE A 21 -2.92 -4.70 -1.91
CA ILE A 21 -3.43 -3.34 -1.62
C ILE A 21 -3.59 -3.16 -0.11
N SER A 22 -4.15 -4.13 0.62
CA SER A 22 -4.28 -4.05 2.08
C SER A 22 -2.92 -3.89 2.77
N MET A 23 -1.91 -4.70 2.41
CA MET A 23 -0.54 -4.53 2.93
C MET A 23 0.05 -3.16 2.57
N GLY A 24 -0.20 -2.69 1.34
CA GLY A 24 0.26 -1.38 0.89
C GLY A 24 -0.39 -0.22 1.63
N VAL A 25 -1.68 -0.32 1.99
CA VAL A 25 -2.39 0.64 2.84
C VAL A 25 -1.76 0.68 4.24
N GLY A 26 -1.53 -0.49 4.84
CA GLY A 26 -0.86 -0.61 6.14
C GLY A 26 0.51 0.04 6.12
N PHE A 27 1.37 -0.34 5.16
CA PHE A 27 2.70 0.25 4.97
C PHE A 27 2.66 1.78 4.74
N ALA A 28 1.66 2.27 4.02
CA ALA A 28 1.55 3.69 3.71
C ALA A 28 1.11 4.55 4.92
N LEU A 29 0.21 4.04 5.76
CA LEU A 29 -0.55 4.87 6.70
C LEU A 29 -0.41 4.48 8.17
N GLN A 30 -0.05 3.23 8.49
CA GLN A 30 -0.22 2.69 9.84
C GLN A 30 1.00 1.93 10.36
N GLU A 31 1.55 1.01 9.59
CA GLU A 31 2.55 0.04 10.05
C GLU A 31 3.93 0.69 10.23
N GLU A 32 4.46 0.62 11.46
CA GLU A 32 5.80 1.09 11.79
C GLU A 32 6.39 0.23 12.91
N ILE A 33 7.63 -0.24 12.73
CA ILE A 33 8.38 -0.93 13.78
C ILE A 33 9.20 0.10 14.54
N LEU A 34 8.91 0.25 15.84
CA LEU A 34 9.57 1.23 16.70
C LEU A 34 10.66 0.57 17.54
N PHE A 35 11.84 1.19 17.57
CA PHE A 35 12.97 0.75 18.38
C PHE A 35 13.35 1.79 19.44
N LYS A 36 13.72 1.31 20.62
CA LYS A 36 14.32 2.10 21.69
C LYS A 36 15.42 1.28 22.35
N ASP A 37 16.61 1.87 22.48
CA ASP A 37 17.78 1.22 23.09
C ASP A 37 18.07 -0.18 22.51
N GLY A 38 17.92 -0.32 21.19
CA GLY A 38 18.15 -1.57 20.45
C GLY A 38 17.03 -2.62 20.60
N LYS A 39 15.90 -2.30 21.24
CA LYS A 39 14.77 -3.21 21.43
C LYS A 39 13.52 -2.69 20.74
N GLN A 40 12.76 -3.59 20.12
CA GLN A 40 11.44 -3.26 19.59
C GLN A 40 10.49 -2.93 20.74
N VAL A 41 9.80 -1.78 20.67
CA VAL A 41 8.89 -1.30 21.72
C VAL A 41 7.41 -1.54 21.42
N ASN A 42 7.07 -1.94 20.19
CA ASN A 42 5.72 -2.30 19.78
C ASN A 42 5.62 -3.71 19.14
N PRO A 43 6.09 -4.79 19.79
CA PRO A 43 6.06 -6.15 19.22
C PRO A 43 4.69 -6.85 19.33
N ASN A 44 3.60 -6.08 19.39
CA ASN A 44 2.24 -6.58 19.55
C ASN A 44 1.28 -5.86 18.60
N LEU A 45 0.14 -6.47 18.30
CA LEU A 45 -0.84 -5.95 17.34
C LEU A 45 -1.69 -4.78 17.88
N THR A 46 -1.52 -4.42 19.16
CA THR A 46 -2.17 -3.23 19.72
C THR A 46 -1.41 -1.96 19.35
N ASN A 47 -0.08 -2.05 19.23
CA ASN A 47 0.80 -0.90 19.00
C ASN A 47 1.54 -0.96 17.65
N TYR A 48 1.58 -2.13 17.01
CA TYR A 48 1.86 -2.28 15.58
C TYR A 48 0.52 -2.35 14.87
N ILE A 49 0.04 -1.19 14.40
CA ILE A 49 -1.31 -1.06 13.86
C ILE A 49 -1.33 -1.64 12.45
N MET A 50 -2.11 -2.72 12.27
CA MET A 50 -2.44 -3.25 10.95
C MET A 50 -3.85 -2.80 10.54
N PRO A 51 -4.11 -2.61 9.24
CA PRO A 51 -5.45 -2.29 8.76
C PRO A 51 -6.49 -3.33 9.17
N THR A 52 -7.65 -2.85 9.59
CA THR A 52 -8.87 -3.65 9.80
C THR A 52 -9.75 -3.58 8.56
N SER A 53 -10.83 -4.38 8.53
CA SER A 53 -11.82 -4.28 7.45
C SER A 53 -12.52 -2.93 7.35
N LEU A 54 -12.50 -2.11 8.41
CA LEU A 54 -13.08 -0.76 8.41
C LEU A 54 -12.11 0.29 7.85
N ASP A 55 -10.82 -0.03 7.75
CA ASP A 55 -9.80 0.87 7.21
C ASP A 55 -9.66 0.72 5.68
N MET A 56 -10.20 -0.37 5.12
CA MET A 56 -10.08 -0.67 3.70
C MET A 56 -11.13 0.09 2.87
N PRO A 57 -10.72 0.78 1.80
CA PRO A 57 -11.67 1.34 0.84
C PRO A 57 -12.31 0.24 0.00
N GLU A 58 -13.38 0.59 -0.71
CA GLU A 58 -13.89 -0.25 -1.79
C GLU A 58 -12.82 -0.38 -2.89
N LEU A 59 -12.57 -1.61 -3.35
CA LEU A 59 -11.49 -1.93 -4.28
C LEU A 59 -12.06 -2.36 -5.63
N GLU A 60 -11.71 -1.62 -6.68
CA GLU A 60 -11.93 -2.03 -8.06
C GLU A 60 -10.68 -2.73 -8.59
N VAL A 61 -10.81 -4.00 -8.97
CA VAL A 61 -9.70 -4.83 -9.42
C VAL A 61 -9.84 -5.15 -10.90
N GLU A 62 -8.79 -4.79 -11.66
CA GLU A 62 -8.69 -5.10 -13.07
C GLU A 62 -7.38 -5.84 -13.36
N MET A 63 -7.46 -6.86 -14.20
CA MET A 63 -6.32 -7.60 -14.73
C MET A 63 -6.09 -7.16 -16.18
N VAL A 64 -4.86 -6.76 -16.49
CA VAL A 64 -4.48 -6.37 -17.85
C VAL A 64 -4.31 -7.62 -18.69
N ASP A 65 -5.00 -7.67 -19.83
CA ASP A 65 -4.83 -8.75 -20.82
C ASP A 65 -3.54 -8.54 -21.61
N ASN A 66 -2.48 -9.26 -21.23
CA ASN A 66 -1.17 -9.12 -21.87
C ASN A 66 -0.37 -10.44 -21.88
N TYR A 67 -0.57 -11.28 -22.89
CA TYR A 67 0.11 -12.57 -23.01
C TYR A 67 1.65 -12.48 -23.00
N ASP A 68 2.32 -13.26 -22.13
CA ASP A 68 3.78 -13.37 -22.10
C ASP A 68 4.30 -14.64 -22.83
N PRO A 69 5.06 -14.52 -23.94
CA PRO A 69 5.55 -15.68 -24.68
C PRO A 69 6.56 -16.55 -23.92
N THR A 70 7.13 -16.03 -22.83
CA THR A 70 8.09 -16.75 -21.98
C THR A 70 7.45 -17.38 -20.75
N GLY A 71 6.23 -16.94 -20.40
CA GLY A 71 5.49 -17.40 -19.24
C GLY A 71 4.71 -18.69 -19.50
N PRO A 72 4.51 -19.55 -18.48
CA PRO A 72 3.67 -20.73 -18.62
C PRO A 72 2.24 -20.29 -18.96
N PHE A 73 1.74 -20.73 -20.11
CA PHE A 73 0.43 -20.32 -20.64
C PHE A 73 0.25 -18.80 -20.81
N GLY A 74 1.33 -18.02 -20.89
CA GLY A 74 1.24 -16.56 -20.96
C GLY A 74 1.35 -15.83 -19.62
N ALA A 75 1.52 -16.53 -18.50
CA ALA A 75 1.44 -15.95 -17.15
C ALA A 75 2.73 -15.25 -16.69
N LYS A 76 2.56 -14.23 -15.83
CA LYS A 76 3.61 -13.54 -15.07
C LYS A 76 3.31 -13.62 -13.57
N GLY A 77 4.23 -13.09 -12.74
CA GLY A 77 4.04 -13.02 -11.30
C GLY A 77 2.91 -12.07 -10.88
N ALA A 78 2.07 -12.51 -9.94
CA ALA A 78 0.91 -11.74 -9.45
C ALA A 78 0.90 -11.53 -7.92
N GLY A 79 1.94 -11.98 -7.20
CA GLY A 79 2.02 -11.82 -5.74
C GLY A 79 2.53 -10.44 -5.35
N GLU A 80 3.84 -10.28 -5.30
CA GLU A 80 4.52 -9.06 -4.84
C GLU A 80 4.15 -7.77 -5.59
N PRO A 81 3.99 -7.76 -6.94
CA PRO A 81 3.73 -6.52 -7.67
C PRO A 81 2.45 -5.78 -7.23
N THR A 82 1.53 -6.48 -6.57
CA THR A 82 0.24 -5.93 -6.15
C THR A 82 0.33 -4.97 -4.97
N ALA A 83 1.37 -5.10 -4.13
CA ALA A 83 1.56 -4.24 -2.97
C ALA A 83 2.37 -2.97 -3.29
N VAL A 84 3.29 -3.07 -4.24
CA VAL A 84 4.28 -2.03 -4.58
C VAL A 84 3.67 -0.65 -4.91
N PRO A 85 2.64 -0.53 -5.78
CA PRO A 85 2.19 0.80 -6.22
C PRO A 85 1.38 1.56 -5.16
N THR A 86 0.80 0.85 -4.19
CA THR A 86 -0.23 1.38 -3.29
C THR A 86 0.28 2.55 -2.45
N ALA A 87 1.44 2.43 -1.81
CA ALA A 87 1.95 3.48 -0.94
C ALA A 87 2.29 4.77 -1.72
N ALA A 88 2.91 4.64 -2.90
CA ALA A 88 3.21 5.78 -3.76
C ALA A 88 1.93 6.47 -4.26
N ALA A 89 0.90 5.69 -4.63
CA ALA A 89 -0.40 6.22 -5.04
C ALA A 89 -1.05 7.03 -3.91
N ILE A 90 -1.05 6.50 -2.67
CA ILE A 90 -1.58 7.21 -1.49
C ILE A 90 -0.78 8.49 -1.21
N MET A 91 0.55 8.46 -1.30
CA MET A 91 1.36 9.68 -1.06
C MET A 91 1.09 10.76 -2.10
N ASN A 92 0.84 10.38 -3.35
CA ASN A 92 0.43 11.33 -4.39
C ASN A 92 -0.98 11.86 -4.15
N ALA A 93 -1.91 11.04 -3.68
CA ALA A 93 -3.26 11.47 -3.31
C ALA A 93 -3.24 12.46 -2.13
N ILE A 94 -2.39 12.24 -1.11
CA ILE A 94 -2.21 13.20 -0.01
C ILE A 94 -1.70 14.54 -0.56
N TYR A 95 -0.69 14.52 -1.43
CA TYR A 95 -0.17 15.75 -2.04
C TYR A 95 -1.23 16.49 -2.87
N ASP A 96 -2.01 15.76 -3.67
CA ASP A 96 -3.11 16.33 -4.46
C ASP A 96 -4.19 16.96 -3.56
N ALA A 97 -4.54 16.30 -2.46
CA ALA A 97 -5.61 16.74 -1.57
C ALA A 97 -5.25 17.96 -0.71
N VAL A 98 -4.02 18.03 -0.19
CA VAL A 98 -3.64 19.05 0.82
C VAL A 98 -2.37 19.84 0.48
N GLY A 99 -1.72 19.56 -0.66
CA GLY A 99 -0.58 20.33 -1.15
C GLY A 99 0.74 20.09 -0.41
N VAL A 100 0.81 19.14 0.53
CA VAL A 100 2.03 18.81 1.28
C VAL A 100 2.65 17.50 0.80
N ARG A 101 3.98 17.45 0.74
CA ARG A 101 4.72 16.26 0.28
C ARG A 101 5.25 15.47 1.48
N ILE A 102 4.68 14.29 1.72
CA ILE A 102 5.20 13.34 2.71
C ILE A 102 6.28 12.47 2.05
N THR A 103 7.48 12.43 2.62
CA THR A 103 8.63 11.68 2.11
C THR A 103 9.13 10.60 3.07
N SER A 104 8.43 10.40 4.19
CA SER A 104 8.74 9.37 5.19
C SER A 104 7.47 8.64 5.60
N LEU A 105 7.46 7.32 5.46
CA LEU A 105 6.35 6.47 5.86
C LEU A 105 6.47 6.01 7.33
N PRO A 106 5.37 5.58 7.95
CA PRO A 106 4.00 5.79 7.48
C PRO A 106 3.60 7.27 7.53
N ALA A 107 2.69 7.69 6.66
CA ALA A 107 2.10 9.03 6.63
C ALA A 107 0.97 9.13 7.66
N THR A 108 1.34 9.11 8.94
CA THR A 108 0.36 9.19 10.03
C THR A 108 -0.39 10.54 10.01
N SER A 109 -1.58 10.57 10.60
CA SER A 109 -2.39 11.78 10.74
C SER A 109 -1.60 12.94 11.37
N GLU A 110 -0.74 12.65 12.35
CA GLU A 110 0.12 13.64 13.01
C GLU A 110 1.18 14.20 12.05
N LYS A 111 1.82 13.36 11.23
CA LYS A 111 2.82 13.80 10.23
C LYS A 111 2.15 14.67 9.16
N VAL A 112 0.98 14.25 8.67
CA VAL A 112 0.22 15.02 7.67
C VAL A 112 -0.23 16.37 8.25
N LEU A 113 -0.80 16.37 9.46
CA LEU A 113 -1.23 17.60 10.13
C LEU A 113 -0.05 18.56 10.38
N SER A 114 1.08 18.04 10.86
CA SER A 114 2.29 18.84 11.10
C SER A 114 2.77 19.51 9.82
N ALA A 115 2.85 18.76 8.71
CA ALA A 115 3.24 19.30 7.42
C ALA A 115 2.29 20.40 6.90
N ILE A 116 0.97 20.23 7.11
CA ILE A 116 -0.03 21.25 6.74
C ILE A 116 0.16 22.53 7.57
N LEU A 117 0.44 22.40 8.86
CA LEU A 117 0.65 23.55 9.74
C LEU A 117 1.95 24.29 9.40
N GLU A 118 3.02 23.57 9.11
CA GLU A 118 4.29 24.14 8.65
C GLU A 118 4.14 24.90 7.34
N GLN A 119 3.42 24.33 6.36
CA GLN A 119 3.14 25.00 5.09
C GLN A 119 2.34 26.29 5.27
N LYS A 120 1.40 26.35 6.22
CA LYS A 120 0.61 27.56 6.50
C LYS A 120 1.40 28.64 7.23
N ALA A 121 2.46 28.27 7.93
CA ALA A 121 3.32 29.19 8.67
C ALA A 121 4.41 29.82 7.79
N ALA A 122 4.71 29.22 6.64
CA ALA A 122 5.64 29.72 5.63
C ALA A 122 5.00 30.78 4.72
#